data_AF-A0A0F9D4H0-F1
#
_entry.id   AF-A0A0F9D4H0-F1
#
_cell.length_a   1.000
_cell.length_b   1.000
_cell.length_c   1.000
_cell.angle_alpha   90.00
_cell.angle_beta   90.00
_cell.angle_gamma   90.00
#
_symmetry.space_group_name_H-M   'P 1'
#
loop_
_entity.id
_entity.type
_entity.pdbx_description
1 polymer ?
#
loop_
_entity_poly.entity_id
_entity_poly.type
_entity_poly.pdbx_seq_one_letter_code
_entity_poly.pdbx_strand_id
1 'polypeptide(L)' 'MVKTKEEILNGMSRFRFDLLCYTDFKFFCEKMLGLTDMGGIHEFQLKWIDLIQKYRIIMLEAPSGSSKSEIVGACYLLW' A
#
# COMPACT_ATOMS: atom_id res chain seq x y z
N MET A 1 13.83 12.87 -0.65
CA MET A 1 15.08 12.42 0.01
C MET A 1 15.02 10.90 0.07
N VAL A 2 16.08 10.19 -0.30
CA VAL A 2 16.09 8.71 -0.28
C VAL A 2 16.38 8.26 1.16
N LYS A 3 15.49 7.46 1.75
CA LYS A 3 15.66 6.93 3.12
C LYS A 3 16.78 5.88 3.15
N THR A 4 17.51 5.80 4.26
CA THR A 4 18.49 4.72 4.45
C THR A 4 17.79 3.39 4.77
N LYS A 5 18.52 2.28 4.65
CA LYS A 5 17.98 0.95 5.01
C LYS A 5 17.62 0.87 6.49
N GLU A 6 18.41 1.49 7.35
CA GLU A 6 18.17 1.52 8.80
C GLU A 6 16.88 2.26 9.13
N GLU A 7 16.61 3.38 8.46
CA GLU A 7 15.39 4.17 8.63
C GLU A 7 14.14 3.42 8.16
N ILE A 8 14.25 2.67 7.06
CA ILE A 8 13.14 1.86 6.53
C ILE A 8 12.82 0.69 7.47
N LEU A 9 13.84 0.00 7.97
CA LEU A 9 13.66 -1.14 8.88
C LEU A 9 13.14 -0.70 10.26
N ASN A 10 13.52 0.50 10.73
CA ASN A 10 13.05 1.09 11.99
C ASN A 10 13.11 0.11 13.18
N GLY A 11 14.22 -0.60 13.31
CA GLY A 11 14.44 -1.59 14.38
C GLY A 11 13.75 -2.95 14.19
N MET A 12 13.00 -3.17 13.11
CA MET A 12 12.50 -4.51 12.76
C MET A 12 13.61 -5.38 12.18
N SER A 13 13.51 -6.69 12.44
CA SER A 13 14.31 -7.66 11.71
C SER A 13 13.93 -7.62 10.22
N ARG A 14 14.91 -7.80 9.35
CA ARG A 14 14.69 -7.85 7.91
C ARG A 14 13.63 -8.88 7.52
N PHE A 15 13.66 -10.06 8.13
CA PHE A 15 12.66 -11.10 7.89
C PHE A 15 11.23 -10.62 8.19
N ARG A 16 11.02 -9.94 9.33
CA ARG A 16 9.70 -9.42 9.71
C ARG A 16 9.27 -8.30 8.75
N PHE A 17 10.19 -7.42 8.37
CA PHE A 17 9.90 -6.34 7.42
C PHE A 17 9.48 -6.89 6.06
N ASP A 18 10.25 -7.83 5.52
CA ASP A 18 9.99 -8.45 4.22
C ASP A 18 8.64 -9.20 4.23
N LEU A 19 8.33 -9.91 5.32
CA LEU A 19 7.04 -10.58 5.50
C LEU A 19 5.88 -9.58 5.49
N LEU A 20 5.97 -8.49 6.24
CA LEU A 20 4.92 -7.47 6.28
C LEU A 20 4.76 -6.76 4.94
N CYS A 21 5.86 -6.44 4.25
CA CYS A 21 5.80 -5.89 2.89
C CYS A 21 5.09 -6.84 1.92
N TYR A 22 5.22 -8.15 2.09
CA TYR A 22 4.54 -9.13 1.23
C TYR A 22 3.06 -9.33 1.58
N THR A 23 2.71 -9.32 2.87
CA THR A 23 1.35 -9.71 3.31
C THR A 23 0.43 -8.53 3.63
N ASP A 24 0.98 -7.34 3.89
CA ASP A 24 0.24 -6.17 4.33
C ASP A 24 0.47 -5.00 3.38
N PHE A 25 -0.51 -4.78 2.50
CA PHE A 25 -0.50 -3.70 1.51
C PHE A 25 -0.35 -2.32 2.15
N LYS A 26 -1.01 -2.09 3.29
CA LYS A 26 -0.93 -0.81 3.99
C LYS A 26 0.47 -0.58 4.50
N PHE A 27 1.06 -1.60 5.14
CA PHE A 27 2.43 -1.54 5.61
C PHE A 27 3.39 -1.25 4.47
N PHE A 28 3.26 -1.96 3.34
CA PHE A 28 4.07 -1.72 2.15
C PHE A 28 3.97 -0.25 1.69
N CYS A 29 2.76 0.27 1.50
CA CYS A 29 2.57 1.65 1.04
C CYS A 29 3.13 2.69 2.03
N GLU A 30 2.85 2.56 3.32
CA GLU A 30 3.21 3.58 4.30
C GLU A 30 4.69 3.51 4.72
N LYS A 31 5.25 2.29 4.82
CA LYS A 31 6.64 2.10 5.26
C LYS A 31 7.63 2.01 4.12
N MET A 32 7.33 1.23 3.08
CA MET A 32 8.24 1.05 1.94
C MET A 32 8.14 2.21 0.95
N LEU A 33 6.93 2.58 0.54
CA LEU A 33 6.73 3.69 -0.41
C LEU A 33 6.68 5.07 0.27
N GLY A 34 6.44 5.12 1.58
CA GLY A 34 6.38 6.37 2.34
C GLY A 34 5.09 7.17 2.11
N LEU A 35 4.00 6.53 1.68
CA LEU A 35 2.70 7.16 1.43
C LEU A 35 1.98 7.43 2.75
N THR A 36 2.39 8.47 3.45
CA THR A 36 1.81 8.89 4.74
C THR A 36 1.10 10.23 4.66
N ASP A 37 1.14 10.90 3.51
CA ASP A 37 0.51 12.20 3.31
C ASP A 37 -1.01 12.09 3.42
N MET A 38 -1.65 13.12 3.97
CA MET A 38 -3.11 13.19 4.19
C MET A 38 -3.73 12.01 4.97
N GLY A 39 -2.93 11.31 5.78
CA GLY A 39 -3.41 10.19 6.62
C GLY A 39 -3.09 8.81 6.06
N GLY A 40 -2.32 8.72 4.97
CA GLY A 40 -1.83 7.46 4.41
C GLY A 40 -2.93 6.66 3.74
N ILE A 41 -2.91 5.32 3.94
CA ILE A 41 -3.90 4.44 3.31
C ILE A 41 -5.17 4.37 4.15
N HIS A 42 -6.27 4.83 3.57
CA HIS A 42 -7.59 4.87 4.20
C HIS A 42 -8.32 3.51 4.11
N GLU A 43 -9.26 3.27 5.01
CA GLU A 43 -10.00 2.00 5.08
C GLU A 43 -10.78 1.66 3.80
N PHE A 44 -11.34 2.67 3.12
CA PHE A 44 -12.08 2.43 1.88
C PHE A 44 -11.15 1.98 0.73
N GLN A 45 -9.89 2.40 0.74
CA GLN A 45 -8.88 1.96 -0.22
C GLN A 45 -8.48 0.52 0.04
N LEU A 46 -8.33 0.12 1.31
CA LEU A 46 -8.08 -1.28 1.68
C LEU A 46 -9.19 -2.21 1.22
N LYS A 47 -10.45 -1.77 1.34
CA LYS A 47 -11.59 -2.53 0.80
C LYS A 47 -11.48 -2.76 -0.71
N TRP A 48 -10.92 -1.83 -1.47
CA TRP A 48 -10.67 -2.06 -2.89
C TRP A 48 -9.65 -3.17 -3.10
N ILE A 49 -8.56 -3.18 -2.34
CA ILE A 49 -7.51 -4.21 -2.43
C ILE A 49 -8.06 -5.58 -2.07
N ASP A 50 -8.84 -5.68 -0.98
CA ASP A 50 -9.50 -6.93 -0.59
C ASP A 50 -10.39 -7.49 -1.71
N LEU A 51 -11.13 -6.61 -2.40
CA LEU A 51 -11.97 -6.99 -3.53
C LEU A 51 -11.13 -7.46 -4.73
N ILE A 52 -10.02 -6.77 -5.04
CA ILE A 52 -9.12 -7.14 -6.13
C ILE A 52 -8.51 -8.52 -5.89
N GLN A 53 -8.05 -8.79 -4.66
CA GLN A 53 -7.46 -10.09 -4.31
C GLN A 53 -8.48 -11.23 -4.35
N LYS A 54 -9.76 -10.94 -4.04
CA LYS A 54 -10.82 -11.93 -3.96
C LYS A 54 -11.40 -12.32 -5.32
N TYR A 55 -11.47 -11.38 -6.26
CA TYR A 55 -12.19 -11.59 -7.52
C TYR A 55 -11.28 -11.39 -8.72
N ARG A 56 -11.40 -12.29 -9.71
CA ARG A 56 -10.63 -12.22 -10.95
C ARG A 56 -10.89 -10.95 -11.76
N ILE A 57 -12.13 -10.44 -11.74
CA ILE A 57 -12.56 -9.25 -12.47
C ILE A 57 -13.39 -8.40 -11.52
N ILE A 58 -13.04 -7.12 -11.40
CA ILE A 58 -13.79 -6.14 -10.63
C ILE A 58 -14.02 -4.86 -11.43
N MET A 59 -15.03 -4.10 -11.04
CA MET A 59 -15.27 -2.75 -11.52
C MET A 59 -15.36 -1.83 -10.30
N LEU A 60 -14.49 -0.82 -10.21
CA LEU A 60 -14.47 0.15 -9.14
C LEU A 60 -15.02 1.48 -9.65
N GLU A 61 -16.16 1.90 -9.12
CA GLU A 61 -16.72 3.23 -9.34
C GLU A 61 -16.33 4.14 -8.16
N ALA A 62 -15.55 5.18 -8.43
CA ALA A 62 -15.11 6.12 -7.41
C ALA A 62 -14.97 7.54 -7.97
N PRO A 63 -15.34 8.56 -7.17
CA PRO A 63 -15.34 9.96 -7.60
C PRO A 63 -13.94 10.45 -7.99
N SER A 64 -13.88 11.59 -8.66
CA SER A 64 -12.60 12.27 -8.91
C SER A 64 -11.91 12.63 -7.60
N GLY A 65 -10.57 12.62 -7.58
CA GLY A 65 -9.77 12.92 -6.38
C GLY A 65 -9.68 11.80 -5.34
N SER A 66 -10.34 10.65 -5.55
CA SER A 66 -10.31 9.49 -4.63
C SER A 66 -9.02 8.66 -4.68
N SER A 67 -7.98 9.15 -5.35
CA SER A 67 -6.68 8.48 -5.56
C SER A 67 -6.73 7.06 -6.14
N LYS A 68 -7.84 6.63 -6.76
CA LYS A 68 -8.00 5.30 -7.36
C LYS A 68 -6.86 4.89 -8.31
N SER A 69 -6.36 5.82 -9.13
CA SER A 69 -5.29 5.55 -10.08
C SER A 69 -3.95 5.29 -9.41
N GLU A 70 -3.68 5.99 -8.30
CA GLU A 70 -2.45 5.81 -7.53
C GLU A 70 -2.52 4.49 -6.74
N ILE A 71 -3.58 4.29 -5.97
CA ILE A 71 -3.71 3.11 -5.11
C ILE A 71 -3.82 1.82 -5.94
N VAL A 72 -4.75 1.75 -6.89
CA VAL A 72 -5.01 0.51 -7.65
C VAL A 72 -4.11 0.40 -8.87
N GLY A 73 -3.82 1.52 -9.54
CA GLY A 73 -3.05 1.53 -10.79
C GLY A 73 -1.53 1.59 -10.60
N ALA A 74 -1.03 2.01 -9.44
CA ALA A 74 0.42 2.06 -9.18
C ALA A 74 0.79 1.21 -7.96
N CYS A 75 0.29 1.54 -6.77
CA CYS A 75 0.71 0.89 -5.53
C CYS A 75 0.41 -0.61 -5.52
N TYR A 76 -0.80 -1.01 -5.89
CA TYR A 76 -1.19 -2.42 -5.92
C TYR A 76 -0.43 -3.23 -6.97
N LEU A 77 -0.02 -2.62 -8.09
CA LEU A 77 0.77 -3.33 -9.10
C LEU A 77 2.24 -3.46 -8.73
N LEU A 78 2.75 -2.57 -7.88
CA LEU A 78 4.10 -2.63 -7.33
C LEU A 78 4.21 -3.61 -6.16
N TRP A 79 3.11 -3.78 -5.43
CA TRP A 79 2.98 -4.72 -4.32
C TRP A 79 2.78 -6.15 -4.83
#